data_AF-K9WZL6-F1
#
_entry.id   AF-K9WZL6-F1
#
_cell.length_a   1.000
_cell.length_b   1.000
_cell.length_c   1.000
_cell.angle_alpha   90.00
_cell.angle_beta   90.00
_cell.angle_gamma   90.00
#
_symmetry.space_group_name_H-M   'P 1'
#
loop_
_entity.id
_entity.type
_entity.pdbx_description
1 polymer ?
#
loop_
_entity_poly.entity_id
_entity_poly.type
_entity_poly.pdbx_seq_one_letter_code
_entity_poly.pdbx_strand_id
1 'polypeptide(L)'
;MSKFLFTDSSPFSHYPDFSKLGYQVIRALGRNRDEGRITYLADVLNSNQKVVIKEFCLASIATDWSGMKAYDQEIEIMQQLNHPRIPRYVDSFENLGDFYLVQEYKNAPSLGLKRSFHPEEIKQIALSILEILVYLQTQVPSIIHRDIKPENILVDEQLNAYLVDFGLARLRGAKMVLSSFVTGTPGFMPPEEQFGYALTEASDLYSLGATLICLLTNTRAVDIGKLIDDNYRFNLQKLVPQISPSFASWLRKMVACNRKHRYRNASVALTALKPIQVIDSATGKDNFIAAIQGRKRLTLLGLTTIGLLAVVSAILLISQPGDAGKRLLENKECLDFELRENCLKETGY
;
A
#
# COMPACT_ATOMS: atom_id res chain seq x y z
N MET A 1 16.07 -10.33 29.82
CA MET A 1 16.29 -11.49 28.92
C MET A 1 15.07 -11.63 28.03
N SER A 2 15.17 -11.11 26.81
CA SER A 2 14.12 -11.09 25.80
C SER A 2 14.46 -12.14 24.73
N LYS A 3 13.54 -13.08 24.49
CA LYS A 3 13.49 -13.90 23.27
C LYS A 3 12.08 -14.50 23.16
N PHE A 4 11.22 -13.82 22.42
CA PHE A 4 10.13 -14.47 21.68
C PHE A 4 10.25 -13.99 20.24
N LEU A 5 11.08 -14.71 19.49
CA LEU A 5 11.03 -14.75 18.04
C LEU A 5 9.84 -15.66 17.70
N PHE A 6 8.74 -15.09 17.21
CA PHE A 6 7.72 -15.88 16.54
C PHE A 6 8.18 -16.11 15.11
N THR A 7 8.83 -17.25 14.90
CA THR A 7 8.89 -17.88 13.58
C THR A 7 7.52 -18.48 13.32
N ASP A 8 6.74 -17.83 12.45
CA ASP A 8 5.46 -18.36 12.00
C ASP A 8 5.73 -19.51 11.02
N SER A 9 5.77 -20.73 11.55
CA SER A 9 5.82 -21.96 10.78
C SER A 9 4.69 -22.87 11.25
N SER A 10 3.45 -22.55 10.85
CA SER A 10 2.32 -23.47 10.97
C SER A 10 2.16 -24.29 9.68
N PRO A 11 2.11 -25.63 9.74
CA PRO A 11 2.05 -26.51 8.57
C PRO A 11 0.63 -26.70 7.95
N PHE A 12 -0.35 -25.86 8.28
CA PHE A 12 -1.73 -25.95 7.76
C PHE A 12 -2.30 -24.58 7.33
N SER A 13 -1.56 -23.79 6.55
CA SER A 13 -2.06 -22.55 5.94
C SER A 13 -2.79 -22.81 4.62
N HIS A 14 -3.90 -23.57 4.65
CA HIS A 14 -4.80 -23.57 3.50
C HIS A 14 -5.53 -22.23 3.44
N TYR A 15 -5.08 -21.33 2.57
CA TYR A 15 -5.89 -20.19 2.16
C TYR A 15 -7.18 -20.67 1.51
N PRO A 16 -8.24 -19.84 1.48
CA PRO A 16 -9.45 -20.18 0.74
C PRO A 16 -9.14 -20.57 -0.71
N ASP A 17 -9.72 -21.67 -1.17
CA ASP A 17 -9.60 -22.10 -2.56
C ASP A 17 -10.65 -21.40 -3.42
N PHE A 18 -10.22 -20.36 -4.12
CA PHE A 18 -11.04 -19.62 -5.07
C PHE A 18 -10.74 -20.00 -6.53
N SER A 19 -10.10 -21.16 -6.78
CA SER A 19 -9.68 -21.56 -8.12
C SER A 19 -10.86 -21.70 -9.10
N LYS A 20 -12.00 -22.21 -8.61
CA LYS A 20 -13.26 -22.29 -9.40
C LYS A 20 -13.84 -20.92 -9.76
N LEU A 21 -13.48 -19.89 -9.01
CA LEU A 21 -13.86 -18.49 -9.26
C LEU A 21 -12.80 -17.75 -10.09
N GLY A 22 -11.74 -18.44 -10.51
CA GLY A 22 -10.67 -17.84 -11.31
C GLY A 22 -9.58 -17.13 -10.50
N TYR A 23 -9.48 -17.38 -9.19
CA TYR A 23 -8.48 -16.71 -8.33
C TYR A 23 -7.61 -17.70 -7.56
N GLN A 24 -6.32 -17.41 -7.44
CA GLN A 24 -5.39 -18.15 -6.57
C GLN A 24 -4.86 -17.23 -5.47
N VAL A 25 -5.23 -17.51 -4.22
CA VAL A 25 -4.75 -16.72 -3.07
C VAL A 25 -3.26 -16.98 -2.84
N ILE A 26 -2.48 -15.89 -2.79
CA ILE A 26 -1.04 -15.92 -2.55
C ILE A 26 -0.75 -15.79 -1.05
N ARG A 27 -1.34 -14.77 -0.42
CA ARG A 27 -1.14 -14.47 1.00
C ARG A 27 -2.20 -13.53 1.56
N ALA A 28 -2.36 -13.51 2.88
CA ALA A 28 -3.08 -12.44 3.56
C ALA A 28 -2.25 -11.13 3.54
N LEU A 29 -2.93 -10.00 3.30
CA LEU A 29 -2.41 -8.64 3.42
C LEU A 29 -2.76 -8.01 4.78
N GLY A 30 -3.89 -8.38 5.37
CA GLY A 30 -4.36 -7.88 6.66
C GLY A 30 -5.50 -8.72 7.22
N ARG A 31 -5.65 -8.73 8.55
CA ARG A 31 -6.70 -9.43 9.29
C ARG A 31 -7.19 -8.55 10.42
N ASN A 32 -8.42 -8.03 10.31
CA ASN A 32 -9.13 -7.33 11.38
C ASN A 32 -10.20 -8.27 11.93
N ARG A 33 -9.81 -9.08 12.93
CA ARG A 33 -10.69 -10.08 13.54
C ARG A 33 -11.89 -9.45 14.24
N ASP A 34 -11.71 -8.27 14.83
CA ASP A 34 -12.76 -7.55 15.57
C ASP A 34 -13.88 -7.04 14.65
N GLU A 35 -13.58 -6.82 13.37
CA GLU A 35 -14.54 -6.36 12.35
C GLU A 35 -14.93 -7.48 11.36
N GLY A 36 -14.44 -8.71 11.56
CA GLY A 36 -14.70 -9.82 10.65
C GLY A 36 -14.14 -9.61 9.25
N ARG A 37 -13.04 -8.86 9.09
CA ARG A 37 -12.47 -8.53 7.77
C ARG A 37 -11.11 -9.19 7.56
N ILE A 38 -10.95 -9.88 6.44
CA ILE A 38 -9.65 -10.38 5.99
C ILE A 38 -9.38 -9.88 4.58
N THR A 39 -8.15 -9.47 4.30
CA THR A 39 -7.74 -9.01 2.97
C THR A 39 -6.66 -9.93 2.44
N TYR A 40 -6.85 -10.44 1.23
CA TYR A 40 -5.93 -11.34 0.55
C TYR A 40 -5.37 -10.69 -0.71
N LEU A 41 -4.13 -11.06 -1.05
CA LEU A 41 -3.54 -10.88 -2.37
C LEU A 41 -3.76 -12.17 -3.16
N ALA A 42 -4.28 -12.07 -4.37
CA ALA A 42 -4.51 -13.20 -5.25
C ALA A 42 -4.03 -12.92 -6.69
N ASP A 43 -3.67 -13.99 -7.40
CA ASP A 43 -3.50 -13.98 -8.84
C ASP A 43 -4.83 -14.30 -9.54
N VAL A 44 -5.09 -13.64 -10.66
CA VAL A 44 -6.16 -14.01 -11.58
C VAL A 44 -5.66 -15.17 -12.44
N LEU A 45 -6.33 -16.31 -12.40
CA LEU A 45 -5.94 -17.49 -13.16
C LEU A 45 -5.95 -17.19 -14.67
N ASN A 46 -4.99 -17.77 -15.39
CA ASN A 46 -4.77 -17.55 -16.82
C ASN A 46 -4.47 -16.08 -17.19
N SER A 47 -4.04 -15.27 -16.23
CA SER A 47 -3.64 -13.87 -16.39
C SER A 47 -2.39 -13.57 -15.57
N ASN A 48 -1.68 -12.50 -15.91
CA ASN A 48 -0.58 -11.97 -15.10
C ASN A 48 -1.05 -10.85 -14.14
N GLN A 49 -2.37 -10.70 -13.97
CA GLN A 49 -2.96 -9.67 -13.12
C GLN A 49 -3.10 -10.15 -11.67
N LYS A 50 -2.79 -9.24 -10.74
CA LYS A 50 -3.03 -9.42 -9.31
C LYS A 50 -4.26 -8.64 -8.87
N VAL A 51 -4.96 -9.18 -7.90
CA VAL A 51 -6.14 -8.57 -7.27
C VAL A 51 -6.05 -8.62 -5.76
N VAL A 52 -6.80 -7.74 -5.11
CA VAL A 52 -7.07 -7.79 -3.68
C VAL A 52 -8.47 -8.35 -3.49
N ILE A 53 -8.59 -9.39 -2.66
CA ILE A 53 -9.87 -9.97 -2.26
C ILE A 53 -10.12 -9.62 -0.80
N LYS A 54 -11.15 -8.83 -0.52
CA LYS A 54 -11.61 -8.53 0.83
C LYS A 54 -12.75 -9.46 1.19
N GLU A 55 -12.57 -10.21 2.26
CA GLU A 55 -13.54 -11.09 2.88
C GLU A 55 -14.26 -10.38 4.04
N PHE A 56 -15.57 -10.52 4.08
CA PHE A 56 -16.46 -10.04 5.13
C PHE A 56 -17.11 -11.25 5.79
N CYS A 57 -16.55 -11.69 6.94
CA CYS A 57 -16.98 -12.89 7.67
C CYS A 57 -18.31 -12.66 8.40
N LEU A 58 -19.35 -13.36 7.97
CA LEU A 58 -20.71 -13.21 8.47
C LEU A 58 -20.89 -13.81 9.87
N ALA A 59 -20.13 -14.86 10.21
CA ALA A 59 -20.18 -15.51 11.53
C ALA A 59 -19.76 -14.60 12.70
N SER A 60 -18.90 -13.60 12.44
CA SER A 60 -18.56 -12.53 13.40
C SER A 60 -19.54 -11.36 13.38
N ILE A 61 -20.33 -11.23 12.32
CA ILE A 61 -21.32 -10.15 12.08
C ILE A 61 -22.74 -10.59 12.52
N ALA A 62 -22.92 -11.87 12.90
CA ALA A 62 -24.21 -12.54 13.11
C ALA A 62 -25.12 -11.95 14.21
N THR A 63 -24.72 -10.88 14.90
CA THR A 63 -25.58 -10.14 15.83
C THR A 63 -26.12 -8.82 15.27
N ASP A 64 -25.70 -8.36 14.08
CA ASP A 64 -26.07 -7.03 13.62
C ASP A 64 -26.31 -6.93 12.10
N TRP A 65 -27.56 -6.64 11.73
CA TRP A 65 -28.01 -6.35 10.36
C TRP A 65 -27.26 -5.17 9.71
N SER A 66 -26.48 -4.44 10.51
CA SER A 66 -25.64 -3.32 10.10
C SER A 66 -24.40 -3.74 9.28
N GLY A 67 -23.86 -4.95 9.49
CA GLY A 67 -22.67 -5.42 8.77
C GLY A 67 -22.94 -5.84 7.32
N MET A 68 -24.10 -6.48 7.05
CA MET A 68 -24.57 -6.74 5.68
C MET A 68 -24.71 -5.43 4.89
N LYS A 69 -25.32 -4.40 5.50
CA LYS A 69 -25.47 -3.08 4.88
C LYS A 69 -24.15 -2.35 4.62
N ALA A 70 -23.11 -2.61 5.42
CA ALA A 70 -21.80 -1.97 5.23
C ALA A 70 -21.05 -2.54 4.02
N TYR A 71 -21.19 -3.84 3.77
CA TYR A 71 -20.61 -4.51 2.60
C TYR A 71 -21.28 -4.05 1.29
N ASP A 72 -22.62 -4.12 1.21
CA ASP A 72 -23.36 -3.72 0.01
C ASP A 72 -23.02 -2.27 -0.37
N GLN A 73 -22.93 -1.41 0.64
CA GLN A 73 -22.57 0.00 0.46
C GLN A 73 -21.15 0.19 -0.09
N GLU A 74 -20.16 -0.58 0.38
CA GLU A 74 -18.78 -0.50 -0.13
C GLU A 74 -18.73 -0.93 -1.60
N ILE A 75 -19.44 -2.00 -1.97
CA ILE A 75 -19.54 -2.45 -3.36
C ILE A 75 -20.20 -1.40 -4.25
N GLU A 76 -21.38 -0.92 -3.85
CA GLU A 76 -22.13 0.07 -4.63
C GLU A 76 -21.30 1.33 -4.88
N ILE A 77 -20.57 1.80 -3.87
CA ILE A 77 -19.65 2.92 -4.01
C ILE A 77 -18.54 2.56 -4.99
N MET A 78 -17.83 1.45 -4.76
CA MET A 78 -16.68 1.06 -5.57
C MET A 78 -17.01 0.83 -7.05
N GLN A 79 -18.21 0.32 -7.36
CA GLN A 79 -18.69 0.14 -8.74
C GLN A 79 -18.87 1.47 -9.49
N GLN A 80 -19.13 2.57 -8.78
CA GLN A 80 -19.33 3.90 -9.36
C GLN A 80 -18.01 4.67 -9.51
N LEU A 81 -16.92 4.22 -8.85
CA LEU A 81 -15.64 4.92 -8.87
C LEU A 81 -14.77 4.49 -10.06
N ASN A 82 -14.22 5.49 -10.74
CA ASN A 82 -13.24 5.34 -11.79
C ASN A 82 -12.20 6.47 -11.68
N HIS A 83 -11.13 6.20 -10.93
CA HIS A 83 -10.02 7.12 -10.73
C HIS A 83 -8.70 6.35 -10.67
N PRO A 84 -7.62 6.79 -11.34
CA PRO A 84 -6.37 6.03 -11.44
C PRO A 84 -5.71 5.73 -10.09
N ARG A 85 -5.98 6.57 -9.07
CA ARG A 85 -5.46 6.44 -7.71
C ARG A 85 -6.45 5.83 -6.70
N ILE A 86 -7.53 5.23 -7.18
CA ILE A 86 -8.44 4.40 -6.39
C ILE A 86 -8.39 3.00 -7.02
N PRO A 87 -8.27 1.90 -6.24
CA PRO A 87 -8.42 0.56 -6.80
C PRO A 87 -9.75 0.41 -7.54
N ARG A 88 -9.72 -0.05 -8.78
CA ARG A 88 -10.95 -0.30 -9.53
C ARG A 88 -11.67 -1.53 -8.97
N TYR A 89 -13.01 -1.48 -8.88
CA TYR A 89 -13.83 -2.67 -8.69
C TYR A 89 -13.57 -3.69 -9.81
N VAL A 90 -13.36 -4.96 -9.45
CA VAL A 90 -13.17 -6.05 -10.40
C VAL A 90 -14.39 -6.96 -10.41
N ASP A 91 -14.79 -7.46 -9.24
CA ASP A 91 -15.84 -8.46 -9.08
C ASP A 91 -16.31 -8.53 -7.61
N SER A 92 -17.39 -9.26 -7.34
CA SER A 92 -17.82 -9.61 -5.99
C SER A 92 -18.60 -10.93 -6.00
N PHE A 93 -18.40 -11.75 -4.98
CA PHE A 93 -19.06 -13.05 -4.90
C PHE A 93 -19.36 -13.44 -3.45
N GLU A 94 -20.25 -14.41 -3.29
CA GLU A 94 -20.54 -15.07 -2.02
C GLU A 94 -19.93 -16.47 -2.03
N ASN A 95 -19.34 -16.90 -0.92
CA ASN A 95 -18.85 -18.26 -0.75
C ASN A 95 -19.01 -18.71 0.71
N LEU A 96 -19.67 -19.85 0.91
CA LEU A 96 -19.94 -20.44 2.24
C LEU A 96 -20.63 -19.48 3.24
N GLY A 97 -21.44 -18.54 2.73
CA GLY A 97 -22.16 -17.55 3.54
C GLY A 97 -21.35 -16.29 3.88
N ASP A 98 -20.09 -16.20 3.45
CA ASP A 98 -19.28 -15.01 3.55
C ASP A 98 -19.26 -14.24 2.21
N PHE A 99 -19.08 -12.93 2.29
CA PHE A 99 -19.06 -12.05 1.14
C PHE A 99 -17.65 -11.60 0.79
N TYR A 100 -17.39 -11.45 -0.51
CA TYR A 100 -16.07 -11.12 -1.03
C TYR A 100 -16.15 -9.98 -2.04
N LEU A 101 -15.31 -8.96 -1.86
CA LEU A 101 -15.08 -7.88 -2.81
C LEU A 101 -13.71 -8.05 -3.45
N VAL A 102 -13.67 -8.12 -4.78
CA VAL A 102 -12.45 -8.18 -5.58
C VAL A 102 -12.18 -6.81 -6.19
N GLN A 103 -10.96 -6.31 -5.98
CA GLN A 103 -10.52 -5.02 -6.51
C GLN A 103 -9.11 -5.10 -7.10
N GLU A 104 -8.76 -4.12 -7.91
CA GLU A 104 -7.42 -3.97 -8.48
C GLU A 104 -6.34 -3.97 -7.38
N TYR A 105 -5.28 -4.74 -7.58
CA TYR A 105 -4.10 -4.63 -6.72
C TYR A 105 -3.23 -3.44 -7.12
N LYS A 106 -3.01 -2.52 -6.18
CA LYS A 106 -1.97 -1.49 -6.31
C LYS A 106 -0.69 -1.99 -5.66
N ASN A 107 0.39 -2.10 -6.46
CA ASN A 107 1.71 -2.48 -5.97
C ASN A 107 2.39 -1.31 -5.24
N ALA A 108 1.85 -0.97 -4.07
CA ALA A 108 2.30 0.13 -3.25
C ALA A 108 2.16 -0.23 -1.76
N PRO A 109 3.19 -0.04 -0.93
CA PRO A 109 3.08 -0.26 0.50
C PRO A 109 2.19 0.79 1.19
N SER A 110 1.48 0.37 2.23
CA SER A 110 0.69 1.26 3.10
C SER A 110 1.57 2.24 3.88
N LEU A 111 1.09 3.46 4.12
CA LEU A 111 1.71 4.43 5.02
C LEU A 111 1.61 4.03 6.50
N GLY A 112 0.80 3.02 6.84
CA GLY A 112 0.78 2.41 8.17
C GLY A 112 2.08 1.65 8.49
N LEU A 113 2.87 1.29 7.47
CA LEU A 113 4.21 0.75 7.68
C LEU A 113 5.17 1.85 8.11
N LYS A 114 6.05 1.55 9.07
CA LYS A 114 7.02 2.51 9.60
C LYS A 114 8.00 2.94 8.51
N ARG A 115 7.75 4.10 7.90
CA ARG A 115 8.58 4.74 6.88
C ARG A 115 8.61 6.24 7.15
N SER A 116 9.78 6.84 7.01
CA SER A 116 9.95 8.29 7.15
C SER A 116 9.99 8.95 5.79
N PHE A 117 9.38 10.13 5.69
CA PHE A 117 9.29 10.91 4.47
C PHE A 117 9.87 12.29 4.71
N HIS A 118 10.54 12.82 3.69
CA HIS A 118 10.92 14.22 3.69
C HIS A 118 9.65 15.09 3.55
N PRO A 119 9.59 16.28 4.17
CA PRO A 119 8.39 17.13 4.12
C PRO A 119 7.87 17.42 2.70
N GLU A 120 8.77 17.57 1.72
CA GLU A 120 8.36 17.76 0.32
C GLU A 120 7.68 16.51 -0.28
N GLU A 121 8.09 15.31 0.13
CA GLU A 121 7.42 14.06 -0.26
C GLU A 121 6.02 13.97 0.35
N ILE A 122 5.87 14.43 1.59
CA ILE A 122 4.57 14.52 2.29
C ILE A 122 3.63 15.47 1.54
N LYS A 123 4.15 16.58 0.98
CA LYS A 123 3.34 17.45 0.10
C LYS A 123 2.92 16.73 -1.18
N GLN A 124 3.76 15.92 -1.82
CA GLN A 124 3.37 15.14 -3.01
C GLN A 124 2.26 14.12 -2.69
N ILE A 125 2.35 13.47 -1.55
CA ILE A 125 1.29 12.59 -1.03
C ILE A 125 0.00 13.40 -0.81
N ALA A 126 0.08 14.56 -0.16
CA ALA A 126 -1.06 15.43 0.09
C ALA A 126 -1.75 15.87 -1.22
N LEU A 127 -0.97 16.27 -2.24
CA LEU A 127 -1.50 16.62 -3.56
C LEU A 127 -2.26 15.44 -4.18
N SER A 128 -1.68 14.24 -4.12
CA SER A 128 -2.30 13.02 -4.67
C SER A 128 -3.64 12.70 -4.01
N ILE A 129 -3.71 12.77 -2.67
CA ILE A 129 -4.95 12.50 -1.94
C ILE A 129 -5.98 13.63 -2.15
N LEU A 130 -5.56 14.89 -2.20
CA LEU A 130 -6.48 16.00 -2.49
C LEU A 130 -7.11 15.88 -3.88
N GLU A 131 -6.38 15.40 -4.88
CA GLU A 131 -6.95 15.12 -6.22
C GLU A 131 -8.02 14.02 -6.16
N ILE A 132 -7.79 12.96 -5.38
CA ILE A 132 -8.80 11.93 -5.11
C ILE A 132 -10.03 12.52 -4.41
N LEU A 133 -9.84 13.35 -3.39
CA LEU A 133 -10.95 13.98 -2.66
C LEU A 133 -11.74 14.93 -3.54
N VAL A 134 -11.09 15.67 -4.44
CA VAL A 134 -11.79 16.46 -5.47
C VAL A 134 -12.68 15.56 -6.30
N TYR A 135 -12.16 14.44 -6.79
CA TYR A 135 -12.93 13.47 -7.58
C TYR A 135 -14.15 12.92 -6.81
N LEU A 136 -13.98 12.49 -5.56
CA LEU A 136 -15.07 11.99 -4.71
C LEU A 136 -16.15 13.05 -4.46
N GLN A 137 -15.73 14.30 -4.28
CA GLN A 137 -16.64 15.45 -4.06
C GLN A 137 -17.42 15.83 -5.32
N THR A 138 -16.93 15.46 -6.51
CA THR A 138 -17.66 15.68 -7.79
C THR A 138 -18.69 14.60 -8.12
N GLN A 139 -18.73 13.49 -7.36
CA GLN A 139 -19.77 12.46 -7.55
C GLN A 139 -21.14 13.01 -7.17
N VAL A 140 -22.21 12.40 -7.71
CA VAL A 140 -23.60 12.82 -7.44
C VAL A 140 -24.40 11.63 -6.92
N PRO A 141 -24.72 11.60 -5.62
CA PRO A 141 -24.30 12.53 -4.56
C PRO A 141 -22.80 12.41 -4.21
N SER A 142 -22.23 13.47 -3.63
CA SER A 142 -20.81 13.51 -3.28
C SER A 142 -20.47 12.41 -2.26
N ILE A 143 -19.29 11.82 -2.38
CA ILE A 143 -18.84 10.72 -1.51
C ILE A 143 -17.90 11.27 -0.44
N ILE A 144 -18.12 10.88 0.82
CA ILE A 144 -17.23 11.16 1.95
C ILE A 144 -16.59 9.84 2.37
N HIS A 145 -15.26 9.77 2.45
CA HIS A 145 -14.52 8.53 2.72
C HIS A 145 -14.58 8.14 4.20
N ARG A 146 -14.47 9.10 5.13
CA ARG A 146 -14.60 8.93 6.59
C ARG A 146 -13.51 8.15 7.32
N ASP A 147 -12.53 7.60 6.63
CA ASP A 147 -11.47 6.78 7.25
C ASP A 147 -10.10 7.04 6.61
N ILE A 148 -9.77 8.31 6.38
CA ILE A 148 -8.48 8.70 5.84
C ILE A 148 -7.45 8.68 6.97
N LYS A 149 -6.52 7.74 6.88
CA LYS A 149 -5.44 7.51 7.83
C LYS A 149 -4.26 6.83 7.13
N PRO A 150 -3.06 6.76 7.74
CA PRO A 150 -1.89 6.14 7.12
C PRO A 150 -2.15 4.70 6.60
N GLU A 151 -2.92 3.90 7.32
CA GLU A 151 -3.20 2.51 6.95
C GLU A 151 -3.92 2.39 5.60
N ASN A 152 -4.79 3.36 5.30
CA ASN A 152 -5.66 3.39 4.13
C ASN A 152 -5.08 4.19 2.95
N ILE A 153 -3.81 4.59 3.03
CA ILE A 153 -3.10 5.26 1.94
C ILE A 153 -1.91 4.39 1.54
N LEU A 154 -1.89 3.94 0.29
CA LEU A 154 -0.74 3.24 -0.29
C LEU A 154 0.14 4.23 -1.04
N VAL A 155 1.46 4.12 -0.94
CA VAL A 155 2.39 5.03 -1.65
C VAL A 155 3.52 4.25 -2.28
N ASP A 156 3.60 4.30 -3.61
CA ASP A 156 4.65 3.66 -4.41
C ASP A 156 5.99 4.40 -4.33
N GLU A 157 7.01 3.87 -5.01
CA GLU A 157 8.35 4.44 -5.01
C GLU A 157 8.44 5.78 -5.75
N GLN A 158 7.47 6.08 -6.61
CA GLN A 158 7.34 7.33 -7.36
C GLN A 158 6.51 8.37 -6.60
N LEU A 159 6.12 8.09 -5.35
CA LEU A 159 5.28 8.93 -4.49
C LEU A 159 3.86 9.15 -5.02
N ASN A 160 3.36 8.27 -5.90
CA ASN A 160 1.92 8.26 -6.17
C ASN A 160 1.21 7.67 -4.96
N ALA A 161 0.26 8.42 -4.42
CA ALA A 161 -0.59 7.96 -3.32
C ALA A 161 -1.91 7.42 -3.85
N TYR A 162 -2.32 6.26 -3.35
CA TYR A 162 -3.59 5.60 -3.67
C TYR A 162 -4.43 5.55 -2.40
N LEU A 163 -5.71 5.93 -2.51
CA LEU A 163 -6.65 5.84 -1.40
C LEU A 163 -7.41 4.53 -1.51
N VAL A 164 -7.42 3.76 -0.42
CA VAL A 164 -8.05 2.45 -0.35
C VAL A 164 -9.01 2.38 0.84
N ASP A 165 -9.85 1.35 0.85
CA ASP A 165 -10.79 1.04 1.92
C ASP A 165 -11.97 2.01 2.09
N PHE A 166 -13.01 1.75 1.29
CA PHE A 166 -14.23 2.55 1.26
C PHE A 166 -15.33 1.99 2.17
N GLY A 167 -15.01 1.08 3.11
CA GLY A 167 -16.01 0.43 3.97
C GLY A 167 -16.80 1.40 4.87
N LEU A 168 -16.18 2.51 5.26
CA LEU A 168 -16.85 3.57 6.02
C LEU A 168 -17.40 4.69 5.12
N ALA A 169 -17.09 4.66 3.81
CA ALA A 169 -17.49 5.72 2.89
C ALA A 169 -19.01 5.78 2.74
N ARG A 170 -19.55 6.99 2.60
CA ARG A 170 -20.99 7.23 2.47
C ARG A 170 -21.28 8.32 1.46
N LEU A 171 -22.45 8.19 0.83
CA LEU A 171 -23.07 9.27 0.07
C LEU A 171 -23.46 10.41 1.02
N ARG A 172 -23.15 11.65 0.66
CA ARG A 172 -23.53 12.83 1.43
C ARG A 172 -25.05 12.90 1.58
N GLY A 173 -25.51 13.09 2.80
CA GLY A 173 -26.94 13.13 3.13
C GLY A 173 -27.56 11.77 3.45
N ALA A 174 -26.82 10.66 3.30
CA ALA A 174 -27.25 9.37 3.80
C ALA A 174 -27.44 9.42 5.33
N LYS A 175 -28.51 8.81 5.85
CA LYS A 175 -28.75 8.73 7.30
C LYS A 175 -27.62 7.93 7.95
N MET A 176 -27.00 8.49 8.97
CA MET A 176 -25.97 7.81 9.74
C MET A 176 -26.63 6.75 10.62
N VAL A 177 -26.15 5.51 10.54
CA VAL A 177 -26.58 4.42 11.43
C VAL A 177 -25.76 4.53 12.71
N LEU A 178 -26.39 4.34 13.89
CA LEU A 178 -25.71 4.52 15.19
C LEU A 178 -24.44 3.66 15.34
N SER A 179 -24.38 2.48 14.73
CA SER A 179 -23.19 1.63 14.74
C SER A 179 -21.98 2.24 14.02
N SER A 180 -22.19 3.26 13.17
CA SER A 180 -21.12 3.95 12.44
C SER A 180 -20.40 5.03 13.26
N PHE A 181 -20.89 5.37 14.47
CA PHE A 181 -20.25 6.37 15.35
C PHE A 181 -19.07 5.79 16.14
N VAL A 182 -18.99 4.46 16.27
CA VAL A 182 -17.95 3.77 17.06
C VAL A 182 -16.77 3.31 16.18
N THR A 183 -16.91 3.43 14.86
CA THR A 183 -15.93 2.93 13.89
C THR A 183 -15.04 4.07 13.38
N GLY A 184 -13.78 4.07 13.80
CA GLY A 184 -12.72 4.96 13.30
C GLY A 184 -11.53 5.01 14.27
N THR A 185 -10.34 5.35 13.76
CA THR A 185 -9.14 5.37 14.60
C THR A 185 -9.03 6.71 15.34
N PRO A 186 -9.00 6.72 16.70
CA PRO A 186 -8.96 7.96 17.47
C PRO A 186 -7.82 8.90 17.04
N GLY A 187 -8.16 10.17 16.82
CA GLY A 187 -7.24 11.23 16.45
C GLY A 187 -7.05 11.48 14.94
N PHE A 188 -7.52 10.59 14.05
CA PHE A 188 -7.73 10.92 12.63
C PHE A 188 -9.18 11.32 12.33
N MET A 189 -10.12 10.83 13.13
CA MET A 189 -11.53 11.17 13.03
C MET A 189 -11.76 12.66 13.33
N PRO A 190 -12.51 13.40 12.48
CA PRO A 190 -12.82 14.80 12.73
C PRO A 190 -13.73 14.96 13.97
N PRO A 191 -13.62 16.08 14.73
CA PRO A 191 -14.40 16.26 15.95
C PRO A 191 -15.92 16.16 15.73
N GLU A 192 -16.43 16.66 14.60
CA GLU A 192 -17.86 16.56 14.30
C GLU A 192 -18.34 15.12 14.12
N GLU A 193 -17.49 14.18 13.71
CA GLU A 193 -17.83 12.76 13.63
C GLU A 193 -17.86 12.11 15.02
N GLN A 194 -16.90 12.48 15.88
CA GLN A 194 -16.86 12.01 17.28
C GLN A 194 -18.10 12.44 18.08
N PHE A 195 -18.62 13.63 17.79
CA PHE A 195 -19.85 14.15 18.41
C PHE A 195 -21.13 13.73 17.70
N GLY A 196 -21.01 12.95 16.63
CA GLY A 196 -22.12 12.44 15.85
C GLY A 196 -22.90 13.48 15.04
N TYR A 197 -22.27 14.61 14.71
CA TYR A 197 -22.84 15.61 13.81
C TYR A 197 -22.69 15.19 12.35
N ALA A 198 -23.56 15.74 11.49
CA ALA A 198 -23.54 15.44 10.06
C ALA A 198 -22.19 15.82 9.41
N LEU A 199 -21.59 14.91 8.64
CA LEU A 199 -20.32 15.14 7.97
C LEU A 199 -20.46 15.97 6.70
N THR A 200 -19.35 16.54 6.29
CA THR A 200 -19.25 17.37 5.08
C THR A 200 -17.98 17.02 4.32
N GLU A 201 -17.82 17.59 3.13
CA GLU A 201 -16.59 17.50 2.33
C GLU A 201 -15.34 17.97 3.11
N ALA A 202 -15.51 18.89 4.07
CA ALA A 202 -14.44 19.37 4.94
C ALA A 202 -14.04 18.37 6.05
N SER A 203 -14.81 17.30 6.27
CA SER A 203 -14.52 16.28 7.28
C SER A 203 -13.31 15.44 6.87
N ASP A 204 -13.27 14.97 5.63
CA ASP A 204 -12.11 14.24 5.07
C ASP A 204 -10.82 15.09 5.03
N LEU A 205 -10.94 16.42 4.96
CA LEU A 205 -9.78 17.31 5.02
C LEU A 205 -9.10 17.33 6.39
N TYR A 206 -9.87 17.19 7.47
CA TYR A 206 -9.29 17.06 8.81
C TYR A 206 -8.49 15.77 8.90
N SER A 207 -9.07 14.64 8.46
CA SER A 207 -8.44 13.32 8.51
C SER A 207 -7.17 13.27 7.67
N LEU A 208 -7.18 13.88 6.48
CA LEU A 208 -5.96 14.08 5.69
C LEU A 208 -4.94 14.95 6.46
N GLY A 209 -5.36 16.08 7.04
CA GLY A 209 -4.46 16.93 7.81
C GLY A 209 -3.81 16.21 9.00
N ALA A 210 -4.58 15.44 9.77
CA ALA A 210 -4.07 14.62 10.87
C ALA A 210 -3.10 13.54 10.37
N THR A 211 -3.38 12.92 9.22
CA THR A 211 -2.47 11.99 8.54
C THR A 211 -1.14 12.67 8.19
N LEU A 212 -1.16 13.87 7.60
CA LEU A 212 0.07 14.59 7.26
C LEU A 212 0.87 14.97 8.50
N ILE A 213 0.20 15.37 9.60
CA ILE A 213 0.87 15.64 10.88
C ILE A 213 1.55 14.38 11.40
N CYS A 214 0.85 13.23 11.38
CA CYS A 214 1.39 11.94 11.80
C CYS A 214 2.69 11.59 11.04
N LEU A 215 2.73 11.85 9.73
CA LEU A 215 3.92 11.63 8.90
C LEU A 215 5.04 12.62 9.23
N LEU A 216 4.72 13.92 9.39
CA LEU A 216 5.72 14.96 9.66
C LEU A 216 6.39 14.80 11.02
N THR A 217 5.66 14.30 12.02
CA THR A 217 6.17 14.04 13.37
C THR A 217 6.73 12.63 13.53
N ASN A 218 6.64 11.78 12.49
CA ASN A 218 6.99 10.36 12.54
C ASN A 218 6.33 9.63 13.73
N THR A 219 5.13 10.06 14.11
CA THR A 219 4.36 9.50 15.22
C THR A 219 3.68 8.22 14.77
N ARG A 220 3.58 7.21 15.64
CA ARG A 220 2.80 6.01 15.33
C ARG A 220 1.33 6.40 15.25
N ALA A 221 0.59 5.83 14.30
CA ALA A 221 -0.84 6.15 14.13
C ALA A 221 -1.66 6.01 15.43
N VAL A 222 -1.40 4.96 16.22
CA VAL A 222 -2.04 4.73 17.54
C VAL A 222 -1.76 5.81 18.59
N ASP A 223 -0.71 6.62 18.40
CA ASP A 223 -0.31 7.68 19.33
C ASP A 223 -0.74 9.08 18.85
N ILE A 224 -1.37 9.22 17.68
CA ILE A 224 -1.71 10.54 17.10
C ILE A 224 -2.62 11.36 18.02
N GLY A 225 -3.53 10.71 18.74
CA GLY A 225 -4.44 11.36 19.70
C GLY A 225 -3.70 12.06 20.84
N LYS A 226 -2.47 11.65 21.17
CA LYS A 226 -1.62 12.28 22.19
C LYS A 226 -1.06 13.64 21.75
N LEU A 227 -1.13 13.96 20.46
CA LEU A 227 -0.68 15.25 19.91
C LEU A 227 -1.78 16.32 19.91
N ILE A 228 -3.00 15.93 20.27
CA ILE A 228 -4.20 16.77 20.28
C ILE A 228 -4.40 17.27 21.71
N ASP A 229 -4.58 18.58 21.87
CA ASP A 229 -4.93 19.18 23.18
C ASP A 229 -6.42 19.02 23.52
N ASP A 230 -6.81 19.41 24.73
CA ASP A 230 -8.20 19.34 25.21
C ASP A 230 -9.19 20.18 24.37
N ASN A 231 -8.69 21.08 23.52
CA ASN A 231 -9.49 21.89 22.59
C ASN A 231 -9.53 21.31 21.17
N TYR A 232 -9.10 20.05 20.98
CA TYR A 232 -9.00 19.36 19.70
C TYR A 232 -8.05 20.05 18.70
N ARG A 233 -6.94 20.61 19.17
CA ARG A 233 -5.95 21.31 18.34
C ARG A 233 -4.59 20.65 18.34
N PHE A 234 -3.94 20.67 17.19
CA PHE A 234 -2.53 20.34 17.03
C PHE A 234 -1.65 21.59 17.19
N ASN A 235 -0.67 21.55 18.08
CA ASN A 235 0.32 22.62 18.20
C ASN A 235 1.45 22.45 17.16
N LEU A 236 1.18 22.83 15.91
CA LEU A 236 2.12 22.63 14.80
C LEU A 236 3.48 23.30 15.01
N GLN A 237 3.52 24.45 15.69
CA GLN A 237 4.79 25.17 15.95
C GLN A 237 5.73 24.34 16.84
N LYS A 238 5.18 23.63 17.83
CA LYS A 238 5.94 22.73 18.70
C LYS A 238 6.25 21.40 18.02
N LEU A 239 5.30 20.86 17.25
CA LEU A 239 5.38 19.52 16.68
C LEU A 239 6.31 19.43 15.46
N VAL A 240 6.30 20.47 14.62
CA VAL A 240 6.98 20.47 13.31
C VAL A 240 7.65 21.82 13.04
N PRO A 241 8.59 22.29 13.88
CA PRO A 241 9.23 23.61 13.73
C PRO A 241 10.01 23.80 12.42
N GLN A 242 10.32 22.71 11.71
CA GLN A 242 11.12 22.70 10.48
C GLN A 242 10.35 23.05 9.19
N ILE A 243 9.01 23.09 9.21
CA ILE A 243 8.22 23.44 8.02
C ILE A 243 8.03 24.96 7.89
N SER A 244 7.83 25.43 6.67
CA SER A 244 7.61 26.85 6.39
C SER A 244 6.34 27.36 7.10
N PRO A 245 6.29 28.65 7.49
CA PRO A 245 5.09 29.24 8.08
C PRO A 245 3.84 29.12 7.19
N SER A 246 4.02 29.18 5.87
CA SER A 246 2.93 29.03 4.88
C SER A 246 2.34 27.62 4.89
N PHE A 247 3.19 26.59 4.92
CA PHE A 247 2.72 25.20 4.99
C PHE A 247 2.08 24.89 6.34
N ALA A 248 2.66 25.39 7.44
CA ALA A 248 2.05 25.29 8.77
C ALA A 248 0.67 25.96 8.83
N SER A 249 0.49 27.12 8.18
CA SER A 249 -0.79 27.82 8.11
C SER A 249 -1.84 27.02 7.32
N TRP A 250 -1.45 26.49 6.16
CA TRP A 250 -2.29 25.62 5.34
C TRP A 250 -2.72 24.37 6.12
N LEU A 251 -1.79 23.69 6.78
CA LEU A 251 -2.05 22.47 7.54
C LEU A 251 -2.94 22.74 8.76
N ARG A 252 -2.72 23.86 9.47
CA ARG A 252 -3.57 24.31 10.58
C ARG A 252 -5.01 24.51 10.14
N LYS A 253 -5.21 25.05 8.93
CA LYS A 253 -6.54 25.23 8.35
C LYS A 253 -7.20 23.91 8.00
N MET A 254 -6.44 22.90 7.53
CA MET A 254 -6.97 21.55 7.28
C MET A 254 -7.52 20.91 8.58
N VAL A 255 -6.82 21.03 9.70
CA VAL A 255 -7.17 20.37 10.98
C VAL A 255 -7.93 21.27 11.97
N ALA A 256 -8.54 22.36 11.50
CA ALA A 256 -9.28 23.24 12.40
C ALA A 256 -10.47 22.49 13.04
N CYS A 257 -10.59 22.52 14.37
CA CYS A 257 -11.65 21.83 15.11
C CYS A 257 -13.05 22.18 14.57
N ASN A 258 -13.37 23.47 14.45
CA ASN A 258 -14.59 23.91 13.78
C ASN A 258 -14.45 23.80 12.25
N ARG A 259 -15.24 22.93 11.63
CA ARG A 259 -15.28 22.74 10.18
C ARG A 259 -15.51 24.02 9.36
N LYS A 260 -16.19 25.04 9.91
CA LYS A 260 -16.38 26.35 9.24
C LYS A 260 -15.07 27.11 9.06
N HIS A 261 -14.04 26.80 9.85
CA HIS A 261 -12.71 27.39 9.73
C HIS A 261 -11.79 26.60 8.81
N ARG A 262 -12.20 25.40 8.36
CA ARG A 262 -11.45 24.62 7.37
C ARG A 262 -11.64 25.17 5.95
N TYR A 263 -10.88 24.63 5.01
CA TYR A 263 -11.23 24.78 3.61
C TYR A 263 -12.62 24.18 3.35
N ARG A 264 -13.44 24.87 2.56
CA ARG A 264 -14.81 24.43 2.27
C ARG A 264 -14.87 23.06 1.57
N ASN A 265 -13.87 22.74 0.75
CA ASN A 265 -13.76 21.51 -0.03
C ASN A 265 -12.30 21.28 -0.47
N ALA A 266 -12.04 20.10 -1.05
CA ALA A 266 -10.70 19.66 -1.45
C ALA A 266 -10.11 20.51 -2.59
N SER A 267 -10.93 21.01 -3.51
CA SER A 267 -10.47 21.84 -4.63
C SER A 267 -9.81 23.14 -4.15
N VAL A 268 -10.41 23.80 -3.15
CA VAL A 268 -9.83 25.01 -2.55
C VAL A 268 -8.56 24.69 -1.76
N ALA A 269 -8.55 23.59 -1.00
CA ALA A 269 -7.35 23.15 -0.27
C ALA A 269 -6.19 22.81 -1.22
N LEU A 270 -6.46 22.10 -2.31
CA LEU A 270 -5.51 21.73 -3.36
C LEU A 270 -4.91 22.95 -4.03
N THR A 271 -5.75 23.89 -4.46
CA THR A 271 -5.29 25.14 -5.10
C THR A 271 -4.40 25.95 -4.16
N ALA A 272 -4.75 26.01 -2.87
CA ALA A 272 -3.94 26.69 -1.87
C ALA A 272 -2.59 26.00 -1.60
N LEU A 273 -2.51 24.65 -1.70
CA LEU A 273 -1.28 23.90 -1.44
C LEU A 273 -0.23 24.03 -2.54
N LYS A 274 -0.66 24.04 -3.81
CA LYS A 274 0.23 24.00 -4.99
C LYS A 274 1.42 24.99 -4.91
N PRO A 275 1.21 26.30 -4.64
CA PRO A 275 2.31 27.27 -4.64
C PRO A 275 3.17 27.26 -3.35
N ILE A 276 2.76 26.55 -2.30
CA ILE A 276 3.42 26.62 -0.98
C ILE A 276 4.70 25.76 -0.98
N GLN A 277 5.84 26.33 -0.63
CA GLN A 277 7.05 25.56 -0.34
C GLN A 277 6.96 24.95 1.06
N VAL A 278 7.36 23.69 1.23
CA VAL A 278 7.23 23.00 2.53
C VAL A 278 8.33 23.40 3.51
N ILE A 279 9.53 23.66 3.02
CA ILE A 279 10.70 24.13 3.80
C ILE A 279 11.21 25.41 3.12
N ASP A 280 11.71 26.36 3.91
CA ASP A 280 12.27 27.59 3.35
C ASP A 280 13.53 27.32 2.50
N SER A 281 13.69 28.11 1.43
CA SER A 281 14.62 27.84 0.32
C SER A 281 16.11 27.71 0.70
N ALA A 282 16.53 28.16 1.89
CA ALA A 282 17.92 28.10 2.34
C ALA A 282 18.41 26.68 2.68
N THR A 283 17.50 25.73 2.95
CA THR A 283 17.84 24.36 3.39
C THR A 283 17.13 23.25 2.59
N GLY A 284 16.11 23.57 1.81
CA GLY A 284 15.19 22.58 1.23
C GLY A 284 15.54 22.03 -0.17
N LYS A 285 16.08 22.85 -1.09
CA LYS A 285 16.25 22.44 -2.50
C LYS A 285 17.38 21.43 -2.69
N ASP A 286 18.54 21.66 -2.08
CA ASP A 286 19.71 20.80 -2.26
C ASP A 286 19.52 19.43 -1.59
N ASN A 287 18.88 19.40 -0.42
CA ASN A 287 18.57 18.18 0.32
C ASN A 287 17.49 17.33 -0.36
N PHE A 288 16.50 17.94 -1.01
CA PHE A 288 15.44 17.22 -1.71
C PHE A 288 15.95 16.54 -3.00
N ILE A 289 16.72 17.26 -3.82
CA ILE A 289 17.36 16.69 -5.02
C ILE A 289 18.27 15.51 -4.61
N ALA A 290 19.05 15.68 -3.54
CA ALA A 290 19.92 14.63 -3.01
C ALA A 290 19.13 13.39 -2.49
N ALA A 291 18.01 13.60 -1.78
CA ALA A 291 17.19 12.50 -1.27
C ALA A 291 16.54 11.67 -2.40
N ILE A 292 16.04 12.33 -3.46
CA ILE A 292 15.49 11.65 -4.64
C ILE A 292 16.60 10.87 -5.37
N GLN A 293 17.77 11.48 -5.58
CA GLN A 293 18.89 10.83 -6.26
C GLN A 293 19.45 9.64 -5.45
N GLY A 294 19.49 9.74 -4.12
CA GLY A 294 19.93 8.66 -3.23
C GLY A 294 19.04 7.42 -3.33
N ARG A 295 17.71 7.59 -3.36
CA ARG A 295 16.77 6.47 -3.55
C ARG A 295 16.87 5.84 -4.95
N LYS A 296 17.10 6.66 -6.00
CA LYS A 296 17.36 6.15 -7.36
C LYS A 296 18.71 5.42 -7.50
N ARG A 297 19.73 5.77 -6.71
CA ARG A 297 21.04 5.09 -6.72
C ARG A 297 21.03 3.75 -5.98
N LEU A 298 20.29 3.62 -4.87
CA LEU A 298 20.16 2.36 -4.14
C LEU A 298 19.51 1.26 -5.00
N THR A 299 18.61 1.61 -5.91
CA THR A 299 17.99 0.65 -6.86
C THR A 299 18.90 0.29 -8.03
N LEU A 300 19.79 1.20 -8.47
CA LEU A 300 20.76 0.90 -9.54
C LEU A 300 21.81 -0.13 -9.08
N LEU A 301 22.24 -0.09 -7.82
CA LEU A 301 23.18 -1.08 -7.27
C LEU A 301 22.57 -2.49 -7.09
N GLY A 302 21.24 -2.61 -6.98
CA GLY A 302 20.53 -3.90 -6.98
C GLY A 302 20.37 -4.52 -8.36
N LEU A 303 20.41 -3.71 -9.44
CA LEU A 303 20.37 -4.19 -10.83
C LEU A 303 21.76 -4.51 -11.39
N THR A 304 22.83 -3.88 -10.87
CA THR A 304 24.20 -4.20 -11.30
C THR A 304 24.68 -5.57 -10.83
N THR A 305 24.15 -6.12 -9.73
CA THR A 305 24.51 -7.48 -9.29
C THR A 305 23.84 -8.56 -10.16
N ILE A 306 22.64 -8.30 -10.68
CA ILE A 306 21.95 -9.20 -11.63
C ILE A 306 22.57 -9.08 -13.03
N GLY A 307 22.95 -7.86 -13.45
CA GLY A 307 23.66 -7.63 -14.71
C GLY A 307 25.05 -8.27 -14.75
N LEU A 308 25.80 -8.22 -13.64
CA LEU A 308 27.13 -8.85 -13.58
C LEU A 308 27.05 -10.38 -13.60
N LEU A 309 26.02 -10.97 -12.95
CA LEU A 309 25.76 -12.41 -13.04
C LEU A 309 25.33 -12.83 -14.46
N ALA A 310 24.47 -12.05 -15.13
CA ALA A 310 24.06 -12.33 -16.51
C ALA A 310 25.21 -12.18 -17.52
N VAL A 311 26.10 -11.21 -17.31
CA VAL A 311 27.31 -11.04 -18.15
C VAL A 311 28.34 -12.13 -17.87
N VAL A 312 28.50 -12.60 -16.62
CA VAL A 312 29.36 -13.75 -16.31
C VAL A 312 28.80 -15.04 -16.92
N SER A 313 27.47 -15.24 -16.93
CA SER A 313 26.83 -16.36 -17.62
C SER A 313 26.96 -16.27 -19.15
N ALA A 314 26.85 -15.07 -19.72
CA ALA A 314 27.05 -14.87 -21.16
C ALA A 314 28.53 -15.03 -21.59
N ILE A 315 29.48 -14.60 -20.75
CA ILE A 315 30.92 -14.83 -21.00
C ILE A 315 31.26 -16.32 -20.86
N LEU A 316 30.65 -17.05 -19.92
CA LEU A 316 30.81 -18.51 -19.80
C LEU A 316 30.14 -19.29 -20.96
N LEU A 317 29.12 -18.72 -21.62
CA LEU A 317 28.51 -19.31 -22.81
C LEU A 317 29.25 -18.97 -24.11
N ILE A 318 30.03 -17.89 -24.15
CA ILE A 318 30.87 -17.50 -25.30
C ILE A 318 32.28 -18.12 -25.21
N SER A 319 32.66 -18.69 -24.06
CA SER A 319 33.93 -19.41 -23.86
C SER A 319 33.76 -20.94 -23.80
N GLN A 320 32.87 -21.50 -24.63
CA GLN A 320 33.02 -22.89 -25.04
C GLN A 320 34.18 -22.99 -26.05
N PRO A 321 35.18 -23.84 -25.80
CA PRO A 321 36.33 -23.99 -26.69
C PRO A 321 35.88 -24.58 -28.02
N GLY A 322 36.17 -23.85 -29.10
CA GLY A 322 36.29 -24.47 -30.40
C GLY A 322 37.25 -25.65 -30.33
N ASP A 323 36.82 -26.77 -30.87
CA ASP A 323 37.70 -27.75 -31.51
C ASP A 323 38.79 -28.42 -30.65
N ALA A 324 38.38 -28.95 -29.49
CA ALA A 324 39.18 -29.92 -28.72
C ALA A 324 38.50 -31.30 -28.58
N GLY A 325 37.47 -31.57 -29.41
CA GLY A 325 36.66 -32.80 -29.37
C GLY A 325 37.01 -33.83 -30.45
N LYS A 326 38.01 -33.56 -31.31
CA LYS A 326 38.41 -34.46 -32.41
C LYS A 326 39.81 -35.08 -32.28
N ARG A 327 40.50 -34.89 -31.15
CA ARG A 327 41.82 -35.50 -30.87
C ARG A 327 41.86 -36.48 -29.70
N LEU A 328 40.69 -36.82 -29.13
CA LEU A 328 40.57 -37.77 -28.01
C LEU A 328 39.90 -39.10 -28.39
N LEU A 329 39.46 -39.25 -29.64
CA LEU A 329 39.03 -40.55 -30.21
C LEU A 329 40.12 -41.24 -31.05
N GLU A 330 41.13 -40.52 -31.53
CA GLU A 330 42.27 -41.13 -32.26
C GLU A 330 43.36 -41.70 -31.32
N ASN A 331 43.41 -41.28 -30.05
CA ASN A 331 44.36 -41.81 -29.07
C ASN A 331 43.83 -43.02 -28.25
N LYS A 332 42.57 -43.41 -28.45
CA LYS A 332 42.02 -44.66 -27.86
C LYS A 332 42.13 -45.85 -28.81
N GLU A 333 42.32 -45.62 -30.11
CA GLU A 333 42.55 -46.71 -31.08
C GLU A 333 44.04 -47.10 -31.20
N CYS A 334 44.98 -46.28 -30.74
CA CYS A 334 46.41 -46.65 -30.65
C CYS A 334 46.81 -47.33 -29.33
N LEU A 335 45.98 -47.28 -28.27
CA LEU A 335 46.29 -47.95 -26.99
C LEU A 335 45.61 -49.33 -26.86
N ASP A 336 44.59 -49.62 -27.68
CA ASP A 336 43.90 -50.91 -27.72
C ASP A 336 44.53 -51.89 -28.74
N PHE A 337 45.47 -51.40 -29.57
CA PHE A 337 46.24 -52.20 -30.53
C PHE A 337 47.55 -52.76 -29.93
N GLU A 338 48.18 -52.05 -28.96
CA GLU A 338 49.37 -52.54 -28.24
C GLU A 338 49.05 -53.48 -27.06
N LEU A 339 47.81 -53.53 -26.58
CA LEU A 339 47.36 -54.48 -25.54
C LEU A 339 46.82 -55.80 -26.09
N ARG A 340 46.66 -55.92 -27.42
CA ARG A 340 46.22 -57.15 -28.10
C ARG A 340 47.35 -58.00 -28.70
N GLU A 341 48.56 -57.45 -28.87
CA GLU A 341 49.75 -58.23 -29.27
C GLU A 341 50.52 -58.87 -28.10
N ASN A 342 50.30 -58.42 -26.86
CA ASN A 342 50.92 -59.02 -25.68
C ASN A 342 50.09 -60.14 -25.00
N CYS A 343 48.96 -60.54 -25.60
CA CYS A 343 48.15 -61.67 -25.12
C CYS A 343 48.30 -62.96 -25.97
N LEU A 344 49.34 -63.04 -26.82
CA LEU A 344 49.67 -64.24 -27.62
C LEU A 344 51.09 -64.78 -27.40
N LYS A 345 51.77 -64.35 -26.33
CA LYS A 345 53.03 -64.96 -25.87
C LYS A 345 53.09 -65.02 -24.35
N GLU A 346 52.25 -65.86 -23.74
CA GLU A 346 52.53 -66.55 -22.47
C GLU A 346 51.42 -67.55 -22.08
N THR A 347 51.08 -68.46 -23.00
CA THR A 347 50.62 -69.81 -22.64
C THR A 347 51.31 -70.79 -23.58
N GLY A 348 52.58 -71.05 -23.29
CA GLY A 348 53.26 -72.26 -23.71
C GLY A 348 53.24 -73.25 -22.56
N TYR A 349 52.05 -73.80 -22.28
CA TYR A 349 51.76 -75.16 -21.78
C TYR A 349 50.25 -75.40 -21.88
#